data_AF-A0A524G9D3-F1
#
_entry.id   AF-A0A524G9D3-F1
#
_cell.length_a   1.000
_cell.length_b   1.000
_cell.length_c   1.000
_cell.angle_alpha   90.00
_cell.angle_beta   90.00
_cell.angle_gamma   90.00
#
_symmetry.space_group_name_H-M   'P 1'
#
loop_
_entity.id
_entity.type
_entity.pdbx_description
1 polymer ?
#
loop_
_entity_poly.entity_id
_entity_poly.type
_entity_poly.pdbx_seq_one_letter_code
_entity_poly.pdbx_strand_id
1 'polypeptide(L)'
;MDPLRPAKNLEENFFNDSRKSMSICSECFKKRFKIVTKKSSGYGGTIYEVEERTAPRFGMGSQTFSCLKCNWIAWTEEGLIAHMKNKHS
;
A
#
# COMPACT_ATOMS: atom_id res chain seq x y z
N MET A 1 -1.53 -13.13 -4.80
CA MET A 1 -2.13 -11.88 -5.33
C MET A 1 -3.63 -12.02 -5.23
N ASP A 2 -4.31 -11.09 -4.57
CA ASP A 2 -5.78 -11.15 -4.44
C ASP A 2 -6.45 -10.98 -5.81
N PRO A 3 -7.52 -11.72 -6.12
CA PRO A 3 -8.26 -11.54 -7.37
C PRO A 3 -8.73 -10.09 -7.50
N LEU A 4 -8.50 -9.51 -8.68
CA LEU A 4 -8.97 -8.16 -9.01
C LEU A 4 -10.49 -8.21 -9.11
N ARG A 5 -11.18 -7.48 -8.22
CA ARG A 5 -12.63 -7.32 -8.30
C ARG A 5 -12.96 -6.29 -9.39
N PRO A 6 -14.08 -6.46 -10.12
CA PRO A 6 -14.52 -5.45 -11.08
C PRO A 6 -14.72 -4.12 -10.36
N ALA A 7 -14.07 -3.06 -10.87
CA ALA A 7 -14.16 -1.73 -10.30
C ALA A 7 -15.56 -1.15 -10.54
N LYS A 8 -16.19 -0.60 -9.50
CA LYS A 8 -17.50 0.06 -9.64
C LYS A 8 -17.38 1.54 -9.99
N ASN A 9 -16.22 2.15 -9.68
CA ASN A 9 -15.96 3.57 -9.89
C ASN A 9 -14.54 3.80 -10.45
N LEU A 10 -14.31 5.00 -11.00
CA LEU A 10 -13.00 5.39 -11.56
C LEU A 10 -11.87 5.29 -10.51
N GLU A 11 -12.17 5.59 -9.25
CA GLU A 11 -11.25 5.44 -8.12
C GLU A 11 -10.82 3.99 -7.89
N GLU A 12 -11.76 3.04 -7.93
CA GLU A 12 -11.44 1.61 -7.78
C GLU A 12 -10.66 1.07 -8.97
N ASN A 13 -10.90 1.61 -10.16
CA ASN A 13 -10.13 1.25 -11.35
C ASN A 13 -8.68 1.72 -11.20
N PHE A 14 -8.48 2.96 -10.74
CA PHE A 14 -7.17 3.52 -10.44
C PHE A 14 -6.45 2.76 -9.32
N PHE A 15 -7.17 2.34 -8.27
CA PHE A 15 -6.65 1.48 -7.20
C PHE A 15 -6.13 0.15 -7.73
N ASN A 16 -6.93 -0.53 -8.56
CA ASN A 16 -6.58 -1.81 -9.13
C ASN A 16 -5.36 -1.72 -10.05
N ASP A 17 -5.30 -0.68 -10.89
CA ASP A 17 -4.19 -0.42 -11.80
C ASP A 17 -2.89 -0.10 -11.04
N SER A 18 -2.97 0.82 -10.07
CA SER A 18 -1.83 1.19 -9.21
C SER A 18 -1.30 0.00 -8.39
N ARG A 19 -2.22 -0.83 -7.88
CA ARG A 19 -1.83 -2.04 -7.15
C ARG A 19 -1.14 -3.05 -8.06
N LYS A 20 -1.64 -3.20 -9.29
CA LYS A 20 -1.08 -4.10 -10.31
C LYS A 20 0.30 -3.62 -10.77
N SER A 21 0.47 -2.34 -11.05
CA SER A 21 1.75 -1.76 -11.47
C SER A 21 2.84 -1.93 -10.41
N MET A 22 2.48 -1.78 -9.13
CA MET A 22 3.42 -1.96 -8.03
C MET A 22 3.60 -3.42 -7.60
N SER A 23 2.80 -4.36 -8.13
CA SER A 23 2.79 -5.77 -7.72
C SER A 23 2.58 -5.96 -6.20
N ILE A 24 1.58 -5.28 -5.64
CA ILE A 24 1.28 -5.27 -4.19
C ILE A 24 -0.11 -5.89 -3.91
N CYS A 25 -0.35 -6.41 -2.70
CA CYS A 25 -1.68 -6.90 -2.28
C CYS A 25 -2.62 -5.74 -1.88
N SER A 26 -3.96 -5.92 -1.87
CA SER A 26 -4.91 -4.83 -1.53
C SER A 26 -4.71 -4.32 -0.10
N GLU A 27 -4.47 -5.22 0.84
CA GLU A 27 -4.20 -4.87 2.23
C GLU A 27 -2.89 -4.11 2.38
N CYS A 28 -1.86 -4.58 1.69
CA CYS A 28 -0.53 -4.00 1.65
C CYS A 28 -0.59 -2.57 1.06
N PHE A 29 -1.39 -2.38 0.00
CA PHE A 29 -1.61 -1.08 -0.63
C PHE A 29 -2.31 -0.12 0.34
N LYS A 30 -3.39 -0.53 1.01
CA LYS A 30 -4.12 0.31 1.98
C LYS A 30 -3.29 0.71 3.20
N LYS A 31 -2.30 -0.11 3.60
CA LYS A 31 -1.40 0.18 4.71
C LYS A 31 -0.37 1.25 4.36
N ARG A 32 0.17 1.22 3.13
CA ARG A 32 1.28 2.08 2.70
C ARG A 32 0.87 3.27 1.86
N PHE A 33 -0.25 3.19 1.16
CA PHE A 33 -0.67 4.19 0.19
C PHE A 33 -2.11 4.63 0.45
N LYS A 34 -2.40 5.89 0.14
CA LYS A 34 -3.76 6.42 0.07
C LYS A 34 -3.95 7.02 -1.32
N ILE A 35 -5.13 6.82 -1.90
CA ILE A 35 -5.52 7.52 -3.12
C ILE A 35 -6.07 8.87 -2.70
N VAL A 36 -5.59 9.93 -3.34
CA VAL A 36 -6.01 11.31 -3.07
C VAL A 36 -6.60 11.89 -4.32
N THR A 37 -7.78 12.48 -4.17
CA THR A 37 -8.47 13.14 -5.26
C THR A 37 -8.15 14.62 -5.20
N LYS A 38 -7.40 15.13 -6.17
CA LYS A 38 -7.17 16.57 -6.34
C LYS A 38 -8.12 17.12 -7.41
N LYS A 39 -8.79 18.23 -7.09
CA LYS A 39 -9.60 18.98 -8.07
C LYS A 39 -8.67 19.88 -8.87
N SER A 40 -8.61 19.68 -10.19
CA SER A 40 -7.87 20.58 -11.07
C SER A 40 -8.65 21.88 -11.26
N SER A 41 -8.06 23.01 -10.85
CA SER A 41 -8.73 24.32 -10.78
C SER A 41 -8.92 25.03 -12.13
N GLY A 42 -8.58 24.39 -13.26
CA GLY A 42 -8.68 24.99 -14.60
C GLY A 42 -9.81 24.48 -15.49
N TYR A 43 -10.19 23.19 -15.39
CA TYR A 43 -11.01 22.51 -16.40
C TYR A 43 -11.92 21.39 -15.85
N GLY A 44 -12.30 21.44 -14.56
CA GLY A 44 -13.34 20.57 -14.01
C GLY A 44 -13.02 19.06 -13.97
N GLY A 45 -11.73 18.69 -13.96
CA GLY A 45 -11.28 17.30 -13.85
C GLY A 45 -10.90 16.89 -12.43
N THR A 46 -11.31 15.69 -12.01
CA THR A 46 -10.79 14.99 -10.82
C THR A 46 -9.56 14.18 -11.19
N ILE A 47 -8.43 14.49 -10.55
CA ILE A 47 -7.17 13.75 -10.71
C ILE A 47 -7.01 12.85 -9.49
N TYR A 48 -6.73 11.57 -9.72
CA TYR A 48 -6.39 10.62 -8.66
C TYR A 48 -4.87 10.48 -8.60
N GLU A 49 -4.29 10.70 -7.42
CA GLU A 49 -2.86 10.52 -7.16
C GLU A 49 -2.67 9.49 -6.06
N VAL A 50 -1.61 8.68 -6.15
CA VAL A 50 -1.20 7.77 -5.07
C VAL A 50 -0.22 8.50 -4.18
N GLU A 51 -0.63 8.82 -2.95
CA GLU A 51 0.28 9.34 -1.93
C GLU A 51 0.73 8.21 -0.99
N GLU A 52 2.03 8.14 -0.72
CA GLU A 52 2.55 7.26 0.33
C GLU A 52 2.13 7.82 1.69
N ARG A 53 1.51 6.97 2.52
CA ARG A 53 1.20 7.33 3.91
C ARG A 53 2.51 7.46 4.65
N THR A 54 2.75 8.66 5.19
CA THR A 54 3.83 8.86 6.16
C THR A 54 3.69 7.83 7.27
N ALA A 55 4.81 7.18 7.62
CA ALA A 55 4.86 6.29 8.76
C ALA A 55 4.25 7.02 9.97
N PRO A 56 3.35 6.36 10.73
CA PRO A 56 2.74 6.98 11.87
C PRO A 56 3.87 7.42 12.82
N ARG A 57 3.82 8.70 13.21
CA ARG A 57 4.77 9.29 14.15
C ARG A 57 4.50 8.72 15.55
N PHE A 58 4.84 7.46 15.76
CA PHE A 58 4.92 6.89 17.10
C PHE A 58 6.27 7.29 17.66
N GLY A 59 6.24 7.98 18.80
CA GLY A 59 7.44 8.48 19.47
C GLY A 59 8.48 7.39 19.69
N MET A 60 9.75 7.80 19.65
CA MET A 60 10.95 7.12 20.16
C MET A 60 10.67 5.75 20.83
N GLY A 61 10.60 4.66 20.06
CA GLY A 61 10.42 3.32 20.63
C GLY A 61 9.66 2.26 19.83
N SER A 62 9.05 2.56 18.67
CA SER A 62 8.34 1.53 17.90
C SER A 62 9.31 0.61 17.15
N GLN A 63 9.51 -0.59 17.69
CA GLN A 63 10.31 -1.67 17.09
C GLN A 63 9.74 -2.05 15.72
N THR A 64 10.43 -1.68 14.65
CA THR A 64 10.14 -2.21 13.31
C THR A 64 10.91 -3.51 13.14
N PHE A 65 10.25 -4.51 12.53
CA PHE A 65 10.81 -5.85 12.36
C PHE A 65 11.31 -5.99 10.93
N SER A 66 12.61 -5.80 10.72
CA SER A 66 13.22 -5.95 9.39
C SER A 66 13.42 -7.42 9.03
N CYS A 67 13.19 -7.75 7.76
CA CYS A 67 13.53 -9.03 7.21
C CYS A 67 15.04 -9.16 7.02
N LEU A 68 15.60 -10.28 7.47
CA LEU A 68 17.03 -10.59 7.33
C LEU A 68 17.42 -10.97 5.88
N LYS A 69 16.45 -11.37 5.05
CA LYS A 69 16.69 -11.87 3.69
C LYS A 69 16.34 -10.85 2.59
N CYS A 70 15.60 -9.79 2.91
CA CYS A 70 15.30 -8.72 1.96
C CYS A 70 14.98 -7.41 2.68
N ASN A 71 14.90 -6.30 1.94
CA ASN A 71 14.61 -4.96 2.49
C ASN A 71 13.14 -4.77 2.92
N TRP A 72 12.43 -5.86 3.24
CA TRP A 72 11.05 -5.79 3.68
C TRP A 72 10.98 -5.54 5.18
N ILE A 73 10.14 -4.60 5.59
CA ILE A 73 9.97 -4.18 6.98
C ILE A 73 8.53 -4.48 7.42
N ALA A 74 8.42 -5.26 8.49
CA ALA A 74 7.19 -5.59 9.18
C ALA A 74 6.94 -4.63 10.35
N TRP A 75 5.65 -4.45 10.62
CA TRP A 75 5.13 -3.51 11.60
C TRP A 75 4.69 -4.24 12.88
N THR A 76 4.68 -5.57 12.84
CA THR A 76 4.42 -6.50 13.94
C THR A 76 5.29 -7.74 13.74
N GLU A 77 5.65 -8.42 14.82
CA GLU A 77 6.42 -9.66 14.77
C GLU A 77 5.71 -10.75 13.95
N GLU A 78 4.39 -10.89 14.13
CA GLU A 78 3.55 -11.80 13.35
C GLU A 78 3.63 -11.51 11.84
N GLY A 79 3.70 -10.23 11.47
CA GLY A 79 3.89 -9.81 10.09
C GLY A 79 5.24 -10.24 9.53
N LEU A 80 6.31 -10.21 10.34
CA LEU A 80 7.63 -10.69 9.96
C LEU A 80 7.64 -12.21 9.77
N ILE A 81 7.02 -12.96 10.69
CA ILE A 81 6.93 -14.42 10.63
C ILE A 81 6.15 -14.85 9.38
N ALA A 82 4.99 -14.23 9.13
CA ALA A 82 4.20 -14.52 7.94
C ALA A 82 4.96 -14.19 6.64
N HIS A 83 5.73 -13.09 6.63
CA HIS A 83 6.57 -12.74 5.50
C HIS A 83 7.68 -13.77 5.27
N MET A 84 8.43 -14.14 6.31
CA MET A 84 9.49 -15.15 6.22
C MET A 84 8.96 -16.48 5.69
N LYS A 85 7.79 -16.92 6.17
CA LYS A 85 7.16 -18.18 5.75
C LYS A 85 6.65 -18.17 4.31
N ASN A 86 6.18 -17.04 3.79
CA ASN A 86 5.57 -16.99 2.45
C ASN A 86 6.54 -16.54 1.35
N LYS A 87 7.49 -15.66 1.67
CA LYS A 87 8.41 -15.05 0.69
C LYS A 87 9.79 -15.69 0.68
N HIS A 88 10.18 -16.35 1.76
CA HIS A 88 11.54 -16.86 1.98
C HIS A 88 11.60 -18.29 2.54
N SER A 89 10.48 -19.02 2.47
CA SER A 89 10.45 -20.46 2.68
C SER A 89 11.04 -21.20 1.50
#